data_AF-A0A959Y8Z2-F1
#
_entry.id   AF-A0A959Y8Z2-F1
#
_cell.length_a   1.000
_cell.length_b   1.000
_cell.length_c   1.000
_cell.angle_alpha   90.00
_cell.angle_beta   90.00
_cell.angle_gamma   90.00
#
_symmetry.space_group_name_H-M   'P 1'
#
loop_
_entity.id
_entity.type
_entity.pdbx_description
1 polymer ?
#
loop_
_entity_poly.entity_id
_entity_poly.type
_entity_poly.pdbx_seq_one_letter_code
_entity_poly.pdbx_strand_id
1 'polypeptide(L)'
;YEMFLGPLEQSKPWDTHGIEGTYRFLRKFWNLFQTGNEGNVDNAFNVSDEEPAKAELKVLHATLKKVEEDIERMSFNTSVSQFMIATNELGALKCTKRAVLEPLVVALAPFAPHIAEELWEKLGHAESVTTA
;
A
#
# COMPACT_ATOMS: atom_id res chain seq x y z
N TYR A 1 10.74 1.53 6.34
CA TYR A 1 11.12 1.67 7.75
C TYR A 1 11.77 3.01 8.01
N GLU A 2 12.88 3.34 7.35
CA GLU A 2 13.57 4.64 7.55
C GLU A 2 12.66 5.83 7.28
N MET A 3 11.92 5.80 6.17
CA MET A 3 10.92 6.83 5.83
C MET A 3 9.73 6.89 6.80
N PHE A 4 9.53 5.86 7.65
CA PHE A 4 8.44 5.78 8.62
C PHE A 4 8.85 6.24 10.02
N LEU A 5 10.14 6.18 10.34
CA LEU A 5 10.63 6.33 11.71
C LEU A 5 10.46 7.75 12.29
N GLY A 6 10.12 8.73 11.46
CA GLY A 6 9.76 10.09 11.88
C GLY A 6 10.04 11.11 10.77
N PRO A 7 9.88 12.42 11.04
CA PRO A 7 10.09 13.48 10.05
C PRO A 7 11.48 13.44 9.44
N LEU A 8 11.62 13.58 8.12
CA LEU A 8 12.87 13.35 7.39
C LEU A 8 14.08 14.13 7.96
N GLU A 9 13.86 15.38 8.36
CA GLU A 9 14.89 16.31 8.84
C GLU A 9 15.47 15.96 10.21
N GLN A 10 14.82 15.08 10.98
CA GLN A 10 15.24 14.76 12.33
C GLN A 10 16.17 13.55 12.36
N SER A 11 17.29 13.66 13.08
CA SER A 11 18.14 12.51 13.39
C SER A 11 17.39 11.58 14.34
N LYS A 12 17.38 10.28 14.05
CA LYS A 12 16.73 9.30 14.90
C LYS A 12 17.64 8.10 15.17
N PRO A 13 17.56 7.49 16.37
CA PRO A 13 18.29 6.27 16.67
C PRO A 13 17.70 5.09 15.87
N TRP A 14 18.57 4.20 15.38
CA TRP A 14 18.16 2.96 14.71
C TRP A 14 17.54 1.99 15.72
N ASP A 15 16.35 1.47 15.43
CA ASP A 15 15.65 0.50 16.28
C ASP A 15 15.12 -0.71 15.48
N THR A 16 15.78 -1.84 15.61
CA THR A 16 15.42 -3.07 14.90
C THR A 16 13.98 -3.55 15.19
N HIS A 17 13.38 -3.19 16.32
CA HIS A 17 12.00 -3.58 16.64
C HIS A 17 10.98 -2.90 15.72
N GLY A 18 11.22 -1.64 15.32
CA GLY A 18 10.31 -0.92 14.44
C GLY A 18 10.29 -1.44 13.00
N ILE A 19 11.32 -2.21 12.59
CA ILE A 19 11.38 -2.85 11.26
C ILE A 19 10.24 -3.87 11.11
N GLU A 20 9.93 -4.59 12.19
CA GLU A 20 8.89 -5.61 12.18
C GLU A 20 7.52 -5.03 11.82
N GLY A 21 7.20 -3.83 12.31
CA GLY A 21 5.96 -3.13 11.97
C GLY A 21 5.84 -2.82 10.47
N THR A 22 6.94 -2.37 9.85
CA THR A 22 6.97 -2.11 8.39
C THR A 22 6.81 -3.42 7.60
N TYR A 23 7.49 -4.49 8.02
CA TYR A 23 7.39 -5.80 7.38
C TYR A 23 5.96 -6.37 7.45
N ARG A 24 5.33 -6.33 8.63
CA ARG A 24 3.93 -6.76 8.80
C ARG A 24 2.97 -5.94 7.94
N PHE A 25 3.20 -4.62 7.83
CA PHE A 25 2.42 -3.77 6.92
C PHE A 25 2.53 -4.23 5.47
N LEU A 26 3.73 -4.45 4.95
CA LEU A 26 3.92 -4.89 3.56
C LEU A 26 3.24 -6.23 3.30
N ARG A 27 3.33 -7.16 4.26
CA ARG A 27 2.62 -8.45 4.19
C ARG A 27 1.10 -8.27 4.12
N LYS A 28 0.54 -7.36 4.95
CA LYS A 28 -0.90 -7.05 4.90
C LYS A 28 -1.31 -6.37 3.60
N PHE A 29 -0.50 -5.44 3.09
CA PHE A 29 -0.76 -4.76 1.83
C PHE A 29 -0.81 -5.77 0.68
N TRP A 30 0.17 -6.67 0.62
CA TRP A 30 0.21 -7.77 -0.34
C TRP A 30 -1.03 -8.68 -0.27
N ASN A 31 -1.49 -8.99 0.94
CA ASN A 31 -2.65 -9.86 1.13
C ASN A 31 -3.98 -9.25 0.63
N LEU A 32 -4.05 -7.93 0.39
CA LEU A 32 -5.24 -7.33 -0.25
C LEU A 32 -5.49 -7.90 -1.66
N PHE A 33 -4.45 -8.42 -2.31
CA PHE A 33 -4.48 -8.94 -3.68
C PHE A 33 -4.65 -10.46 -3.73
N GLN A 34 -4.85 -11.13 -2.60
CA GLN A 34 -4.85 -12.59 -2.52
C GLN A 34 -6.16 -13.15 -1.95
N THR A 35 -6.58 -14.32 -2.44
CA THR A 35 -7.63 -15.13 -1.83
C THR A 35 -7.04 -15.90 -0.66
N GLY A 36 -7.41 -15.55 0.58
CA GLY A 36 -7.05 -16.32 1.77
C GLY A 36 -6.70 -15.46 2.97
N ASN A 37 -6.87 -16.02 4.17
CA ASN A 37 -6.38 -15.39 5.39
C ASN A 37 -4.86 -15.58 5.53
N GLU A 38 -4.23 -14.70 6.30
CA GLU A 38 -2.79 -14.77 6.62
C GLU A 38 -2.35 -16.20 6.99
N GLY A 39 -1.47 -16.80 6.18
CA GLY A 39 -0.80 -18.06 6.50
C GLY A 39 -1.18 -19.28 5.65
N ASN A 40 -2.05 -19.15 4.65
CA ASN A 40 -2.34 -20.23 3.71
C ASN A 40 -1.41 -20.20 2.49
N VAL A 41 -0.94 -21.37 2.07
CA VAL A 41 0.07 -21.52 0.99
C VAL A 41 -0.57 -21.42 -0.41
N ASP A 42 -1.88 -21.61 -0.50
CA ASP A 42 -2.67 -21.58 -1.74
C ASP A 42 -3.31 -20.21 -2.03
N ASN A 43 -2.58 -19.12 -1.77
CA ASN A 43 -3.08 -17.77 -1.98
C ASN A 43 -3.10 -17.40 -3.47
N ALA A 44 -4.22 -17.68 -4.15
CA ALA A 44 -4.45 -17.25 -5.53
C ALA A 44 -4.63 -15.73 -5.63
N PHE A 45 -4.08 -15.11 -6.67
CA PHE A 45 -4.29 -13.68 -6.94
C PHE A 45 -5.78 -13.40 -7.18
N ASN A 46 -6.32 -12.39 -6.50
CA ASN A 46 -7.75 -12.09 -6.45
C ASN A 46 -8.00 -10.60 -6.55
N VAL A 47 -8.08 -10.14 -7.78
CA VAL A 47 -8.51 -8.78 -8.11
C VAL A 47 -9.65 -8.88 -9.10
N SER A 48 -10.76 -8.23 -8.81
CA SER A 48 -11.95 -8.18 -9.66
C SER A 48 -12.10 -6.83 -10.35
N ASP A 49 -12.70 -6.84 -11.55
CA ASP A 49 -13.06 -5.63 -12.30
C ASP A 49 -14.46 -5.11 -11.94
N GLU A 50 -14.99 -5.51 -10.78
CA GLU A 50 -16.28 -5.04 -10.28
C GLU A 50 -16.23 -3.56 -9.86
N GLU A 51 -17.38 -2.88 -9.93
CA GLU A 51 -17.47 -1.49 -9.48
C GLU A 51 -17.22 -1.37 -7.96
N PRO A 52 -16.30 -0.47 -7.55
CA PRO A 52 -16.05 -0.23 -6.13
C PRO A 52 -17.24 0.36 -5.39
N ALA A 53 -17.40 -0.04 -4.14
CA ALA A 53 -18.33 0.60 -3.24
C ALA A 53 -17.86 2.02 -2.87
N LYS A 54 -18.80 2.93 -2.57
CA LYS A 54 -18.47 4.30 -2.12
C LYS A 54 -17.52 4.35 -0.92
N ALA A 55 -17.60 3.36 -0.03
CA ALA A 55 -16.71 3.25 1.12
C ALA A 55 -15.26 2.99 0.67
N GLU A 56 -15.04 2.08 -0.28
CA GLU A 56 -13.70 1.74 -0.80
C GLU A 56 -13.09 2.93 -1.53
N LEU A 57 -13.87 3.63 -2.37
CA LEU A 57 -13.43 4.85 -3.05
C LEU A 57 -13.09 5.97 -2.07
N LYS A 58 -13.83 6.09 -0.97
CA LYS A 58 -13.54 7.09 0.06
C LYS A 58 -12.18 6.84 0.69
N VAL A 59 -11.85 5.59 1.02
CA VAL A 59 -10.53 5.21 1.57
C VAL A 59 -9.43 5.52 0.57
N LEU A 60 -9.64 5.16 -0.71
CA LEU A 60 -8.71 5.44 -1.79
C LEU A 60 -8.41 6.93 -1.92
N HIS A 61 -9.42 7.76 -2.17
CA HIS A 61 -9.22 9.17 -2.47
C HIS A 61 -8.69 9.95 -1.26
N ALA A 62 -9.10 9.59 -0.04
CA ALA A 62 -8.51 10.16 1.17
C ALA A 62 -7.02 9.84 1.29
N THR A 63 -6.63 8.61 0.94
CA THR A 63 -5.25 8.15 0.96
C THR A 63 -4.40 8.85 -0.10
N LEU A 64 -4.85 8.88 -1.35
CA LEU A 64 -4.14 9.53 -2.45
C LEU A 64 -3.91 11.01 -2.17
N LYS A 65 -4.97 11.74 -1.77
CA LYS A 65 -4.88 13.16 -1.42
C LYS A 65 -3.84 13.40 -0.33
N LYS A 66 -3.89 12.62 0.75
CA LYS A 66 -2.96 12.78 1.86
C LYS A 66 -1.53 12.45 1.46
N VAL A 67 -1.31 11.39 0.70
CA VAL A 67 0.02 10.98 0.25
C VAL A 67 0.63 12.04 -0.67
N GLU A 68 -0.16 12.61 -1.58
CA GLU A 68 0.24 13.73 -2.45
C GLU A 68 0.70 14.94 -1.61
N GLU A 69 -0.16 15.42 -0.70
CA GLU A 69 0.15 16.55 0.19
C GLU A 69 1.38 16.27 1.09
N ASP A 70 1.50 15.05 1.61
CA ASP A 70 2.61 14.67 2.49
C ASP A 70 3.93 14.56 1.72
N ILE A 71 3.92 14.11 0.45
CA ILE A 71 5.12 14.07 -0.41
C ILE A 71 5.62 15.50 -0.68
N GLU A 72 4.74 16.43 -1.03
CA GLU A 72 5.10 17.84 -1.24
C GLU A 72 5.76 18.46 0.00
N ARG A 73 5.32 18.04 1.19
CA ARG A 73 5.83 18.50 2.49
C ARG A 73 6.96 17.65 3.05
N MET A 74 7.48 16.68 2.29
CA MET A 74 8.49 15.70 2.73
C MET A 74 8.14 14.98 4.06
N SER A 75 6.84 14.81 4.32
CA SER A 75 6.29 14.16 5.51
C SER A 75 6.07 12.66 5.29
N PHE A 76 7.11 11.96 4.84
CA PHE A 76 7.01 10.56 4.40
C PHE A 76 6.53 9.59 5.50
N ASN A 77 6.81 9.89 6.76
CA ASN A 77 6.37 9.05 7.87
C ASN A 77 4.85 9.04 8.04
N THR A 78 4.19 10.15 7.74
CA THR A 78 2.73 10.22 7.75
C THR A 78 2.12 9.63 6.49
N SER A 79 2.81 9.67 5.35
CA SER A 79 2.41 8.92 4.13
C SER A 79 2.38 7.41 4.40
N VAL A 80 3.45 6.86 4.98
CA VAL A 80 3.49 5.42 5.33
C VAL A 80 2.43 5.06 6.36
N SER A 81 2.19 5.93 7.35
CA SER A 81 1.10 5.75 8.32
C SER A 81 -0.27 5.70 7.64
N GLN A 82 -0.50 6.57 6.64
CA GLN A 82 -1.74 6.59 5.88
C GLN A 82 -1.92 5.30 5.06
N PHE A 83 -0.87 4.77 4.44
CA PHE A 83 -0.95 3.46 3.78
C PHE A 83 -1.29 2.34 4.76
N MET A 84 -0.72 2.33 5.96
CA MET A 84 -1.07 1.33 6.99
C MET A 84 -2.56 1.40 7.38
N ILE A 85 -3.11 2.61 7.52
CA ILE A 85 -4.53 2.82 7.80
C ILE A 85 -5.38 2.31 6.63
N ALA A 86 -5.07 2.75 5.41
CA ALA A 86 -5.78 2.36 4.20
C ALA A 86 -5.82 0.84 4.01
N THR A 87 -4.68 0.16 4.23
CA THR A 87 -4.60 -1.30 4.16
C THR A 87 -5.53 -1.99 5.15
N ASN A 88 -5.59 -1.52 6.40
CA ASN A 88 -6.47 -2.12 7.40
C ASN A 88 -7.95 -1.86 7.08
N GLU A 89 -8.31 -0.65 6.63
CA GLU A 89 -9.68 -0.29 6.27
C GLU A 89 -10.17 -1.08 5.04
N LEU A 90 -9.36 -1.17 3.99
CA LEU A 90 -9.69 -1.95 2.80
C LEU A 90 -9.77 -3.45 3.10
N GLY A 91 -8.89 -3.97 3.97
CA GLY A 91 -8.96 -5.34 4.46
C GLY A 91 -10.28 -5.62 5.21
N ALA A 92 -10.71 -4.68 6.06
CA ALA A 92 -12.01 -4.80 6.76
C ALA A 92 -13.21 -4.73 5.81
N LEU A 93 -13.11 -3.95 4.74
CA LEU A 93 -14.11 -3.88 3.67
C LEU A 93 -14.05 -5.09 2.72
N LYS A 94 -13.03 -5.95 2.84
CA LYS A 94 -12.75 -7.05 1.90
C LYS A 94 -12.69 -6.54 0.45
N CYS A 95 -12.03 -5.41 0.26
CA CYS A 95 -11.87 -4.82 -1.06
C CYS A 95 -10.92 -5.68 -1.91
N THR A 96 -11.39 -6.06 -3.09
CA THR A 96 -10.63 -6.80 -4.12
C THR A 96 -10.70 -6.08 -5.48
N LYS A 97 -11.18 -4.83 -5.52
CA LYS A 97 -11.55 -4.18 -6.78
C LYS A 97 -10.33 -3.51 -7.40
N ARG A 98 -10.07 -3.82 -8.67
CA ARG A 98 -8.94 -3.27 -9.44
C ARG A 98 -8.87 -1.76 -9.35
N ALA A 99 -10.01 -1.09 -9.59
CA ALA A 99 -10.12 0.36 -9.59
C ALA A 99 -9.75 1.04 -8.26
N VAL A 100 -9.61 0.27 -7.17
CA VAL A 100 -9.12 0.75 -5.87
C VAL A 100 -7.70 0.32 -5.59
N LEU A 101 -7.37 -0.94 -5.86
CA LEU A 101 -6.07 -1.50 -5.51
C LEU A 101 -4.96 -1.04 -6.45
N GLU A 102 -5.25 -0.90 -7.75
CA GLU A 102 -4.26 -0.52 -8.77
C GLU A 102 -3.69 0.90 -8.53
N PRO A 103 -4.49 1.96 -8.28
CA PRO A 103 -3.93 3.27 -7.96
C PRO A 103 -3.14 3.31 -6.65
N LEU A 104 -3.46 2.43 -5.69
CA LEU A 104 -2.68 2.30 -4.46
C LEU A 104 -1.30 1.70 -4.70
N VAL A 105 -1.17 0.77 -5.66
CA VAL A 105 0.14 0.21 -6.07
C VAL A 105 1.03 1.33 -6.62
N VAL A 106 0.48 2.16 -7.52
CA VAL A 106 1.20 3.30 -8.10
C VAL A 106 1.64 4.27 -7.00
N ALA A 107 0.74 4.64 -6.09
CA ALA A 107 1.06 5.55 -4.99
C ALA A 107 2.11 4.98 -4.00
N LEU A 108 2.18 3.66 -3.84
CA LEU A 108 3.15 2.99 -2.97
C LEU A 108 4.56 2.91 -3.61
N ALA A 109 4.65 2.93 -4.94
CA ALA A 109 5.89 2.70 -5.68
C ALA A 109 7.10 3.54 -5.21
N PRO A 110 6.97 4.84 -4.87
CA PRO A 110 8.09 5.64 -4.35
C PRO A 110 8.65 5.15 -3.01
N PHE A 111 7.84 4.41 -2.23
CA PHE A 111 8.21 3.92 -0.89
C PHE A 111 8.65 2.45 -0.90
N ALA A 112 8.05 1.63 -1.75
CA ALA A 112 8.33 0.20 -1.85
C ALA A 112 8.27 -0.26 -3.32
N PRO A 113 9.26 0.09 -4.16
CA PRO A 113 9.19 -0.12 -5.60
C PRO A 113 9.11 -1.60 -5.99
N HIS A 114 9.88 -2.47 -5.33
CA HIS A 114 9.93 -3.90 -5.70
C HIS A 114 8.59 -4.63 -5.49
N ILE A 115 7.88 -4.34 -4.39
CA ILE A 115 6.56 -4.95 -4.15
C ILE A 115 5.51 -4.34 -5.06
N ALA A 116 5.63 -3.05 -5.38
CA ALA A 116 4.74 -2.38 -6.30
C ALA A 116 4.87 -2.95 -7.71
N GLU A 117 6.10 -3.15 -8.21
CA GLU A 117 6.37 -3.77 -9.52
C GLU A 117 5.79 -5.19 -9.62
N GLU A 118 6.05 -6.03 -8.62
CA GLU A 118 5.54 -7.40 -8.63
C GLU A 118 4.00 -7.44 -8.63
N LEU A 119 3.34 -6.55 -7.88
CA LEU A 119 1.88 -6.43 -7.89
C LEU A 119 1.36 -5.86 -9.22
N TRP A 120 2.08 -4.90 -9.82
CA TRP A 120 1.77 -4.30 -11.10
C TRP A 120 1.82 -5.31 -12.24
N GLU A 121 2.86 -6.15 -12.29
CA GLU A 121 2.94 -7.26 -13.25
C GLU A 121 1.78 -8.25 -13.04
N LYS A 122 1.45 -8.62 -11.78
CA LYS A 122 0.31 -9.50 -11.49
C LYS A 122 -1.05 -8.91 -11.84
N LEU A 123 -1.18 -7.58 -11.81
CA LEU A 123 -2.36 -6.87 -12.30
C LEU A 123 -2.50 -6.95 -13.83
N GLY A 124 -1.47 -7.41 -14.54
CA GLY A 124 -1.48 -7.68 -15.97
C GLY A 124 -0.78 -6.62 -16.81
N HIS A 125 -0.02 -5.71 -16.19
CA HIS A 125 0.73 -4.68 -16.91
C HIS A 125 2.09 -5.24 -17.39
N ALA A 126 2.46 -4.90 -18.63
CA ALA A 126 3.72 -5.33 -19.23
C ALA A 126 4.88 -4.33 -19.05
N GLU A 127 4.54 -3.08 -18.75
CA GLU A 127 5.49 -1.99 -18.51
C GLU A 127 5.68 -1.77 -17.01
N SER A 128 6.77 -1.12 -16.64
CA SER A 128 7.11 -0.82 -15.24
C SER A 128 6.05 0.06 -14.58
N VAL A 129 5.79 -0.14 -13.29
CA VAL A 129 4.91 0.74 -12.50
C VAL A 129 5.38 2.20 -12.51
N THR A 130 6.66 2.44 -12.81
CA THR A 130 7.22 3.80 -12.88
C THR A 130 6.80 4.60 -14.10
N THR A 131 6.23 3.95 -15.12
CA THR A 131 5.71 4.59 -16.34
C THR A 131 4.18 4.71 -16.35
N ALA A 132 3.53 4.31 -15.25
CA ALA A 132 2.08 4.40 -15.05
C ALA A 132 1.56 5.84 -14.94
#